data_AF-A0A932HX00-F1
#
_entry.id   AF-A0A932HX00-F1
#
_cell.length_a   1.000
_cell.length_b   1.000
_cell.length_c   1.000
_cell.angle_alpha   90.00
_cell.angle_beta   90.00
_cell.angle_gamma   90.00
#
_symmetry.space_group_name_H-M   'P 1'
#
loop_
_entity.id
_entity.type
_entity.pdbx_description
1 polymer ?
#
loop_
_entity_poly.entity_id
_entity_poly.type
_entity_poly.pdbx_seq_one_letter_code
_entity_poly.pdbx_strand_id
1 'polypeptide(L)'
;MSDHFRLRTGKRARVLTSQKVDTHVRVIHAIALFAVFSATFAFGIFLFRYPDIFIKPTSTPTYGGRRELKETATQDKYGGWKEAKGVAKGYFSIQTTNGKDTFVTPNGNAFFMMAVNKMHDAFIDDEAFKEKYNSSATNFAIDAANFIHSVGFNTVGNQSNHRALRNRKVLALPYVVQLEFLKPESAIRTEPEDYPDPWSTEYQEFAQSVVSNAERTYKDDPYLVAFEPTNEANFNLRQWDGASNPKARWWKFLISADGETPAKQHWVELMEDRYDSDIEELNNVYDSDLEDFDDLYTIELGLFGKCEIIEEGEEDDCNRQYADVADYEYDIAGQFHKVNYELLKEVFPNTIVTGDRQVQGIYEEDYYNDVKPYIDVVAQNWYHTVEQGAPPASEIDEITSLAEAPLLITEHSYLEEPCNSDDNGGVYPGTPAGDQGARATAHFDYRNPILEHPKVLGLGWHQLDDPHSDNACGYTNFGLRSYQAEPYEVMIQKGVETWKSYNELRWDIEPTPLVSRGFNSPVNPVSGGVQGGFRPTTNTTSGLKLPNATGTAVIEIPTRPQLQAFFAAVGEF
;
A
#
# COMPACT_ATOMS: atom_id res chain seq x y z
N MET A 1 -78.19 -14.67 -18.93
CA MET A 1 -77.18 -13.71 -19.40
C MET A 1 -76.99 -12.65 -18.31
N SER A 2 -75.83 -12.70 -17.65
CA SER A 2 -75.13 -11.69 -16.81
C SER A 2 -75.96 -10.92 -15.76
N ASP A 3 -75.93 -11.31 -14.48
CA ASP A 3 -74.91 -11.09 -13.40
C ASP A 3 -75.13 -9.75 -12.65
N HIS A 4 -75.83 -9.76 -11.51
CA HIS A 4 -75.42 -10.05 -10.11
C HIS A 4 -74.83 -8.83 -9.36
N PHE A 5 -75.68 -8.02 -8.72
CA PHE A 5 -76.15 -8.08 -7.31
C PHE A 5 -75.20 -7.43 -6.27
N ARG A 6 -75.43 -6.14 -6.01
CA ARG A 6 -75.15 -5.47 -4.72
C ARG A 6 -76.42 -5.52 -3.86
N LEU A 7 -76.30 -5.82 -2.57
CA LEU A 7 -77.29 -5.36 -1.59
C LEU A 7 -76.68 -5.17 -0.19
N ARG A 8 -77.39 -4.33 0.56
CA ARG A 8 -77.01 -3.47 1.68
C ARG A 8 -77.42 -4.05 3.05
N THR A 9 -76.67 -3.59 4.06
CA THR A 9 -77.09 -3.12 5.42
C THR A 9 -77.72 -4.06 6.45
N GLY A 10 -77.07 -4.12 7.63
CA GLY A 10 -77.57 -3.43 8.83
C GLY A 10 -77.66 -4.24 10.14
N LYS A 11 -76.99 -3.77 11.22
CA LYS A 11 -77.51 -3.67 12.61
C LYS A 11 -76.52 -3.00 13.59
N ARG A 12 -77.08 -2.54 14.71
CA ARG A 12 -76.73 -1.39 15.58
C ARG A 12 -75.69 -1.64 16.71
N ALA A 13 -74.90 -0.59 16.95
CA ALA A 13 -74.45 0.09 18.19
C ALA A 13 -74.21 -0.66 19.54
N ARG A 14 -73.06 -0.35 20.16
CA ARG A 14 -72.95 -0.12 21.62
C ARG A 14 -71.82 0.87 21.94
N VAL A 15 -72.19 1.96 22.63
CA VAL A 15 -71.29 2.93 23.25
C VAL A 15 -70.76 2.31 24.56
N LEU A 16 -69.44 2.29 24.75
CA LEU A 16 -68.80 1.95 26.02
C LEU A 16 -67.98 3.15 26.51
N THR A 17 -68.07 3.37 27.81
CA THR A 17 -67.76 4.57 28.60
C THR A 17 -66.26 4.80 28.83
N SER A 18 -65.91 6.08 28.97
CA SER A 18 -64.58 6.69 28.90
C SER A 18 -63.70 6.59 30.18
N GLN A 19 -63.65 5.44 30.86
CA GLN A 19 -62.86 5.32 32.10
C GLN A 19 -61.63 4.39 32.03
N LYS A 20 -61.46 3.60 30.97
CA LYS A 20 -60.29 2.69 30.81
C LYS A 20 -59.16 3.24 29.93
N VAL A 21 -59.41 4.30 29.17
CA VAL A 21 -58.39 4.91 28.28
C VAL A 21 -57.42 5.82 29.07
N ASP A 22 -57.89 6.44 30.15
CA ASP A 22 -57.09 7.40 30.94
C ASP A 22 -55.96 6.70 31.74
N THR A 23 -56.16 5.46 32.20
CA THR A 23 -55.14 4.72 32.97
C THR A 23 -53.97 4.24 32.10
N HIS A 24 -54.20 3.86 30.84
CA HIS A 24 -53.13 3.42 29.94
C HIS A 24 -52.30 4.59 29.42
N VAL A 25 -52.92 5.74 29.16
CA VAL A 25 -52.22 6.96 28.76
C VAL A 25 -51.31 7.48 29.87
N ARG A 26 -51.72 7.36 31.15
CA ARG A 26 -50.89 7.77 32.30
C ARG A 26 -49.68 6.85 32.53
N VAL A 27 -49.81 5.55 32.27
CA VAL A 27 -48.70 4.59 32.38
C VAL A 27 -47.68 4.80 31.27
N ILE A 28 -48.13 5.07 30.04
CA ILE A 28 -47.25 5.37 28.90
C ILE A 28 -46.50 6.69 29.12
N HIS A 29 -47.17 7.73 29.63
CA HIS A 29 -46.49 8.99 30.00
C HIS A 29 -45.48 8.81 31.13
N ALA A 30 -45.77 7.96 32.13
CA ALA A 30 -44.84 7.68 33.22
C ALA A 30 -43.58 6.94 32.72
N ILE A 31 -43.73 5.99 31.78
CA ILE A 31 -42.59 5.27 31.17
C ILE A 31 -41.76 6.21 30.29
N ALA A 32 -42.40 7.08 29.51
CA ALA A 32 -41.70 8.08 28.70
C ALA A 32 -40.94 9.08 29.57
N LEU A 33 -41.53 9.56 30.67
CA LEU A 33 -40.85 10.41 31.65
C LEU A 33 -39.68 9.69 32.31
N PHE A 34 -39.81 8.41 32.63
CA PHE A 34 -38.73 7.61 33.21
C PHE A 34 -37.58 7.38 32.22
N ALA A 35 -37.87 7.17 30.93
CA ALA A 35 -36.87 7.04 29.88
C ALA A 35 -36.11 8.36 29.64
N VAL A 36 -36.82 9.50 29.62
CA VAL A 36 -36.21 10.83 29.52
C VAL A 36 -35.35 11.14 30.75
N PHE A 37 -35.82 10.79 31.95
CA PHE A 37 -35.05 10.99 33.19
C PHE A 37 -33.80 10.10 33.21
N SER A 38 -33.90 8.86 32.74
CA SER A 38 -32.77 7.91 32.65
C SER A 38 -31.73 8.36 31.62
N ALA A 39 -32.17 8.88 30.47
CA ALA A 39 -31.28 9.44 29.45
C ALA A 39 -30.57 10.72 29.96
N THR A 40 -31.28 11.59 30.67
CA THR A 40 -30.72 12.82 31.24
C THR A 40 -29.74 12.50 32.38
N PHE A 41 -30.02 11.48 33.19
CA PHE A 41 -29.14 11.01 34.26
C PHE A 41 -27.89 10.31 33.72
N ALA A 42 -28.03 9.50 32.66
CA ALA A 42 -26.89 8.90 31.96
C ALA A 42 -26.02 9.96 31.27
N PHE A 43 -26.63 11.00 30.69
CA PHE A 43 -25.93 12.15 30.12
C PHE A 43 -25.23 13.00 31.19
N GLY A 44 -25.85 13.19 32.36
CA GLY A 44 -25.23 13.83 33.51
C GLY A 44 -24.03 13.06 34.07
N ILE A 45 -24.12 11.73 34.16
CA ILE A 45 -22.99 10.86 34.55
C ILE A 45 -21.88 10.90 33.49
N PHE A 46 -22.23 10.95 32.21
CA PHE A 46 -21.27 11.10 31.12
C PHE A 46 -20.49 12.43 31.21
N LEU A 47 -21.19 13.54 31.48
CA LEU A 47 -20.56 14.86 31.68
C LEU A 47 -19.68 14.92 32.94
N PHE A 48 -20.07 14.22 34.02
CA PHE A 48 -19.28 14.17 35.25
C PHE A 48 -18.04 13.27 35.14
N ARG A 49 -18.05 12.30 34.21
CA ARG A 49 -16.95 11.33 33.99
C ARG A 49 -15.97 11.78 32.90
N TYR A 50 -16.34 12.79 32.11
CA TYR A 50 -15.51 13.39 31.05
C TYR A 50 -15.63 14.93 31.04
N PRO A 51 -15.11 15.63 32.08
CA PRO A 51 -15.23 17.09 32.18
C PRO A 51 -14.51 17.87 31.07
N ASP A 52 -13.59 17.22 30.35
CA ASP A 52 -12.75 17.85 29.31
C ASP A 52 -13.46 18.04 27.96
N ILE A 53 -14.71 17.59 27.80
CA ILE A 53 -15.43 17.62 26.52
C ILE A 53 -15.94 19.05 26.16
N PHE A 54 -15.90 20.02 27.08
CA PHE A 54 -16.40 21.39 26.83
C PHE A 54 -15.46 22.53 27.27
N ILE A 55 -14.15 22.34 27.17
CA ILE A 55 -13.19 23.45 27.24
C ILE A 55 -13.00 23.99 25.81
N LYS A 56 -13.40 25.24 25.54
CA LYS A 56 -12.94 25.95 24.34
C LYS A 56 -11.43 26.12 24.43
N PRO A 57 -10.60 25.57 23.53
CA PRO A 57 -9.17 25.79 23.57
C PRO A 57 -8.84 27.06 22.79
N THR A 58 -8.35 28.07 23.49
CA THR A 58 -7.47 29.09 22.91
C THR A 58 -6.03 28.56 22.94
N SER A 59 -5.70 27.68 21.99
CA SER A 59 -4.32 27.38 21.53
C SER A 59 -4.35 26.19 20.55
N THR A 60 -3.58 26.31 19.48
CA THR A 60 -3.37 25.37 18.37
C THR A 60 -3.14 23.92 18.86
N PRO A 61 -3.81 22.90 18.31
CA PRO A 61 -3.70 21.53 18.82
C PRO A 61 -2.37 20.87 18.42
N THR A 62 -1.63 20.38 19.41
CA THR A 62 -0.61 19.34 19.24
C THR A 62 -1.31 17.99 19.00
N TYR A 63 -0.92 17.25 17.96
CA TYR A 63 -1.47 15.95 17.56
C TYR A 63 -1.61 14.97 18.75
N GLY A 64 -2.84 14.83 19.27
CA GLY A 64 -3.22 13.70 20.15
C GLY A 64 -3.24 12.42 19.31
N GLY A 65 -2.25 11.56 19.56
CA GLY A 65 -1.74 10.57 18.61
C GLY A 65 -2.70 9.45 18.20
N ARG A 66 -2.40 8.86 17.04
CA ARG A 66 -2.92 7.55 16.59
C ARG A 66 -2.67 6.47 17.65
N ARG A 67 -3.32 5.30 17.52
CA ARG A 67 -3.01 4.14 18.36
C ARG A 67 -1.59 3.70 18.04
N GLU A 68 -0.60 4.17 18.79
CA GLU A 68 0.81 3.87 18.50
C GLU A 68 1.11 2.38 18.73
N LEU A 69 2.10 1.87 18.00
CA LEU A 69 2.74 0.62 18.35
C LEU A 69 3.29 0.71 19.76
N LYS A 70 3.00 -0.31 20.57
CA LYS A 70 3.63 -0.41 21.88
C LYS A 70 5.09 -0.73 21.67
N GLU A 71 5.93 0.16 22.14
CA GLU A 71 7.36 -0.08 22.27
C GLU A 71 7.60 -1.43 22.99
N THR A 72 8.43 -2.28 22.40
CA THR A 72 8.76 -3.59 22.94
C THR A 72 10.15 -3.59 23.54
N ALA A 73 10.62 -4.73 24.05
CA ALA A 73 12.01 -4.85 24.50
C ALA A 73 13.01 -4.56 23.36
N THR A 74 12.64 -4.89 22.13
CA THR A 74 13.55 -4.90 20.98
C THR A 74 13.20 -3.92 19.87
N GLN A 75 11.97 -3.37 19.85
CA GLN A 75 11.54 -2.38 18.85
C GLN A 75 10.99 -1.11 19.49
N ASP A 76 11.18 0.03 18.82
CA ASP A 76 10.55 1.30 19.19
C ASP A 76 9.10 1.42 18.67
N LYS A 77 8.46 2.57 18.95
CA LYS A 77 7.08 2.85 18.54
C LYS A 77 6.86 3.06 17.03
N TYR A 78 7.94 3.08 16.25
CA TYR A 78 7.94 3.13 14.78
C TYR A 78 8.31 1.76 14.19
N GLY A 79 8.55 0.73 15.02
CA GLY A 79 8.99 -0.59 14.58
C GLY A 79 10.50 -0.73 14.38
N GLY A 80 11.29 0.31 14.68
CA GLY A 80 12.74 0.31 14.54
C GLY A 80 13.44 -0.60 15.56
N TRP A 81 14.41 -1.37 15.10
CA TRP A 81 15.19 -2.32 15.88
C TRP A 81 16.17 -1.63 16.83
N LYS A 82 16.02 -1.87 18.13
CA LYS A 82 16.76 -1.16 19.17
C LYS A 82 18.22 -1.59 19.31
N GLU A 83 18.61 -2.76 18.81
CA GLU A 83 20.00 -3.24 18.94
C GLU A 83 20.91 -2.70 17.84
N ALA A 84 20.34 -2.18 16.75
CA ALA A 84 21.06 -1.43 15.72
C ALA A 84 20.65 0.05 15.78
N LYS A 85 21.62 0.94 16.04
CA LYS A 85 21.38 2.36 16.31
C LYS A 85 21.92 3.25 15.20
N GLY A 86 21.14 4.26 14.85
CA GLY A 86 21.58 5.45 14.14
C GLY A 86 21.45 6.70 15.01
N VAL A 87 21.55 7.87 14.40
CA VAL A 87 21.31 9.16 15.04
C VAL A 87 19.82 9.49 14.99
N ALA A 88 19.20 9.74 16.15
CA ALA A 88 17.82 10.19 16.24
C ALA A 88 17.70 11.64 15.73
N LYS A 89 16.85 11.85 14.71
CA LYS A 89 16.60 13.18 14.12
C LYS A 89 15.17 13.69 14.33
N GLY A 90 14.27 12.86 14.88
CA GLY A 90 12.84 13.19 15.03
C GLY A 90 12.00 12.94 13.76
N TYR A 91 12.62 12.46 12.68
CA TYR A 91 12.00 12.04 11.42
C TYR A 91 12.78 10.82 10.87
N PHE A 92 12.20 10.11 9.91
CA PHE A 92 12.91 9.04 9.20
C PHE A 92 14.09 9.60 8.39
N SER A 93 15.23 8.94 8.44
CA SER A 93 16.42 9.37 7.68
C SER A 93 17.19 8.16 7.15
N ILE A 94 18.02 8.36 6.13
CA ILE A 94 18.93 7.32 5.63
C ILE A 94 20.29 7.50 6.30
N GLN A 95 20.79 6.41 6.88
CA GLN A 95 22.11 6.36 7.50
C GLN A 95 22.72 4.99 7.28
N THR A 96 24.02 4.86 7.48
CA THR A 96 24.68 3.54 7.50
C THR A 96 24.71 3.02 8.93
N THR A 97 24.18 1.81 9.15
CA THR A 97 24.25 1.10 10.43
C THR A 97 24.79 -0.31 10.20
N ASN A 98 25.79 -0.73 10.98
CA ASN A 98 26.49 -2.02 10.81
C ASN A 98 26.96 -2.30 9.36
N GLY A 99 27.45 -1.26 8.66
CA GLY A 99 27.95 -1.40 7.28
C GLY A 99 26.87 -1.53 6.21
N LYS A 100 25.59 -1.32 6.56
CA LYS A 100 24.46 -1.41 5.64
C LYS A 100 23.68 -0.09 5.65
N ASP A 101 23.30 0.40 4.47
CA ASP A 101 22.40 1.54 4.33
C ASP A 101 21.03 1.17 4.90
N THR A 102 20.42 2.12 5.62
CA THR A 102 19.35 1.82 6.58
C THR A 102 18.43 3.02 6.74
N PHE A 103 17.11 2.80 6.73
CA PHE A 103 16.21 3.79 7.30
C PHE A 103 16.41 3.83 8.82
N VAL A 104 16.54 5.02 9.38
CA VAL A 104 16.64 5.23 10.83
C VAL A 104 15.38 5.95 11.28
N THR A 105 14.68 5.35 12.23
CA THR A 105 13.43 5.90 12.79
C THR A 105 13.68 7.27 13.45
N PRO A 106 12.62 8.05 13.70
CA PRO A 106 12.71 9.28 14.50
C PRO A 106 13.45 9.13 15.83
N ASN A 107 13.38 7.95 16.46
CA ASN A 107 14.03 7.63 17.73
C ASN A 107 15.48 7.10 17.58
N GLY A 108 16.03 7.06 16.37
CA GLY A 108 17.43 6.67 16.14
C GLY A 108 17.64 5.15 16.08
N ASN A 109 16.62 4.37 15.73
CA ASN A 109 16.72 2.92 15.63
C ASN A 109 16.71 2.50 14.16
N ALA A 110 17.49 1.48 13.81
CA ALA A 110 17.53 0.93 12.47
C ALA A 110 16.18 0.35 12.07
N PHE A 111 15.77 0.55 10.83
CA PHE A 111 14.47 0.15 10.31
C PHE A 111 14.68 -0.44 8.91
N PHE A 112 14.25 -1.68 8.73
CA PHE A 112 14.12 -2.28 7.41
C PHE A 112 12.64 -2.27 7.03
N MET A 113 12.31 -1.65 5.90
CA MET A 113 10.92 -1.45 5.52
C MET A 113 10.36 -2.75 4.92
N MET A 114 9.30 -3.29 5.53
CA MET A 114 8.48 -4.37 4.98
C MET A 114 7.09 -3.79 4.75
N ALA A 115 6.80 -3.40 3.51
CA ALA A 115 5.57 -2.69 3.15
C ALA A 115 4.54 -3.60 2.46
N VAL A 116 3.27 -3.25 2.60
CA VAL A 116 2.17 -3.81 1.79
C VAL A 116 1.48 -2.68 1.04
N ASN A 117 1.45 -2.78 -0.29
CA ASN A 117 0.83 -1.78 -1.16
C ASN A 117 -0.68 -2.02 -1.33
N LYS A 118 -1.38 -1.00 -1.82
CA LYS A 118 -2.81 -0.98 -2.14
C LYS A 118 -3.70 -1.45 -0.98
N MET A 119 -3.44 -0.93 0.23
CA MET A 119 -4.33 -1.13 1.37
C MET A 119 -5.57 -0.23 1.22
N HIS A 120 -6.50 -0.64 0.35
CA HIS A 120 -7.63 0.19 -0.06
C HIS A 120 -8.97 -0.58 0.02
N ASP A 121 -9.97 0.02 0.68
CA ASP A 121 -11.28 -0.61 0.90
C ASP A 121 -12.08 -0.84 -0.39
N ALA A 122 -11.83 -0.04 -1.43
CA ALA A 122 -12.44 -0.21 -2.75
C ALA A 122 -12.13 -1.55 -3.46
N PHE A 123 -11.20 -2.33 -2.94
CA PHE A 123 -10.86 -3.64 -3.50
C PHE A 123 -11.72 -4.76 -2.90
N ILE A 124 -12.41 -4.47 -1.79
CA ILE A 124 -13.27 -5.42 -1.11
C ILE A 124 -14.64 -5.45 -1.79
N ASP A 125 -15.18 -6.64 -1.97
CA ASP A 125 -16.57 -6.85 -2.38
C ASP A 125 -17.54 -6.06 -1.50
N ASP A 126 -18.57 -5.47 -2.11
CA ASP A 126 -19.51 -4.57 -1.42
C ASP A 126 -20.26 -5.27 -0.26
N GLU A 127 -20.64 -6.54 -0.43
CA GLU A 127 -21.33 -7.31 0.59
C GLU A 127 -20.36 -7.65 1.74
N ALA A 128 -19.16 -8.13 1.41
CA ALA A 128 -18.12 -8.38 2.41
C ALA A 128 -17.73 -7.09 3.17
N PHE A 129 -17.59 -5.96 2.48
CA PHE A 129 -17.26 -4.67 3.08
C PHE A 129 -18.35 -4.21 4.05
N LYS A 130 -19.61 -4.41 3.68
CA LYS A 130 -20.75 -4.13 4.53
C LYS A 130 -20.81 -5.07 5.73
N GLU A 131 -20.67 -6.37 5.56
CA GLU A 131 -20.80 -7.35 6.64
C GLU A 131 -19.65 -7.28 7.65
N LYS A 132 -18.41 -7.23 7.16
CA LYS A 132 -17.21 -7.29 7.99
C LYS A 132 -16.86 -5.94 8.61
N TYR A 133 -17.04 -4.86 7.86
CA TYR A 133 -16.59 -3.53 8.27
C TYR A 133 -17.73 -2.55 8.52
N ASN A 134 -18.99 -2.95 8.34
CA ASN A 134 -20.14 -2.05 8.45
C ASN A 134 -19.98 -0.82 7.53
N SER A 135 -19.47 -1.07 6.31
CA SER A 135 -19.19 -0.06 5.28
C SER A 135 -18.29 1.10 5.77
N SER A 136 -17.37 0.82 6.69
CA SER A 136 -16.49 1.83 7.29
C SER A 136 -15.05 1.62 6.86
N ALA A 137 -14.53 2.54 6.05
CA ALA A 137 -13.12 2.59 5.67
C ALA A 137 -12.19 2.64 6.90
N THR A 138 -12.64 3.23 8.01
CA THR A 138 -11.87 3.21 9.27
C THR A 138 -11.82 1.83 9.91
N ASN A 139 -12.91 1.05 9.85
CA ASN A 139 -12.91 -0.32 10.40
C ASN A 139 -12.03 -1.24 9.55
N PHE A 140 -12.11 -1.11 8.21
CA PHE A 140 -11.18 -1.75 7.30
C PHE A 140 -9.73 -1.36 7.62
N ALA A 141 -9.42 -0.08 7.75
CA ALA A 141 -8.06 0.39 8.04
C ALA A 141 -7.53 -0.13 9.39
N ILE A 142 -8.39 -0.24 10.41
CA ILE A 142 -8.01 -0.86 11.70
C ILE A 142 -7.65 -2.33 11.48
N ASP A 143 -8.51 -3.09 10.80
CA ASP A 143 -8.28 -4.50 10.52
C ASP A 143 -7.01 -4.72 9.68
N ALA A 144 -6.90 -4.03 8.55
CA ALA A 144 -5.77 -4.07 7.63
C ALA A 144 -4.44 -3.76 8.34
N ALA A 145 -4.36 -2.67 9.12
CA ALA A 145 -3.14 -2.31 9.83
C ALA A 145 -2.76 -3.33 10.92
N ASN A 146 -3.74 -3.89 11.64
CA ASN A 146 -3.47 -4.95 12.61
C ASN A 146 -3.03 -6.24 11.90
N PHE A 147 -3.66 -6.58 10.78
CA PHE A 147 -3.37 -7.78 9.99
C PHE A 147 -1.94 -7.76 9.46
N ILE A 148 -1.55 -6.72 8.70
CA ILE A 148 -0.20 -6.66 8.11
C ILE A 148 0.88 -6.70 9.19
N HIS A 149 0.64 -6.03 10.32
CA HIS A 149 1.54 -6.07 11.48
C HIS A 149 1.60 -7.45 12.13
N SER A 150 0.47 -8.16 12.24
CA SER A 150 0.43 -9.51 12.83
C SER A 150 1.15 -10.55 11.99
N VAL A 151 1.21 -10.36 10.67
CA VAL A 151 1.92 -11.23 9.73
C VAL A 151 3.33 -10.69 9.40
N GLY A 152 3.73 -9.62 10.10
CA GLY A 152 5.09 -9.14 10.27
C GLY A 152 5.50 -7.92 9.43
N PHE A 153 4.68 -7.48 8.48
CA PHE A 153 4.92 -6.24 7.75
C PHE A 153 4.83 -5.05 8.73
N ASN A 154 5.64 -4.03 8.51
CA ASN A 154 5.75 -2.91 9.44
C ASN A 154 5.36 -1.57 8.82
N THR A 155 5.04 -1.53 7.52
CA THR A 155 4.84 -0.29 6.78
C THR A 155 3.59 -0.34 5.91
N VAL A 156 2.82 0.74 5.90
CA VAL A 156 1.77 0.96 4.91
C VAL A 156 2.45 1.42 3.62
N GLY A 157 2.33 0.59 2.60
CA GLY A 157 2.89 0.85 1.29
C GLY A 157 2.03 1.77 0.44
N ASN A 158 2.44 1.89 -0.80
CA ASN A 158 1.89 2.84 -1.75
C ASN A 158 0.44 2.53 -2.18
N GLN A 159 -0.25 3.49 -2.80
CA GLN A 159 -1.64 3.41 -3.31
C GLN A 159 -2.65 2.95 -2.25
N SER A 160 -2.32 3.19 -0.97
CA SER A 160 -3.16 2.85 0.17
C SER A 160 -4.13 3.98 0.50
N ASN A 161 -5.23 3.68 1.18
CA ASN A 161 -6.15 4.71 1.68
C ASN A 161 -5.53 5.43 2.91
N HIS A 162 -4.52 6.27 2.69
CA HIS A 162 -3.80 6.97 3.76
C HIS A 162 -4.71 7.86 4.60
N ARG A 163 -5.81 8.37 4.04
CA ARG A 163 -6.81 9.12 4.82
C ARG A 163 -7.44 8.25 5.90
N ALA A 164 -7.83 7.02 5.58
CA ALA A 164 -8.38 6.09 6.56
C ALA A 164 -7.29 5.55 7.50
N LEU A 165 -6.13 5.18 6.97
CA LEU A 165 -5.02 4.57 7.72
C LEU A 165 -4.34 5.54 8.70
N ARG A 166 -4.44 6.86 8.47
CA ARG A 166 -3.97 7.88 9.42
C ARG A 166 -5.00 8.27 10.47
N ASN A 167 -6.18 7.65 10.49
CA ASN A 167 -7.18 7.90 11.51
C ASN A 167 -6.64 7.55 12.91
N ARG A 168 -6.95 8.36 13.93
CA ARG A 168 -6.45 8.17 15.31
C ARG A 168 -6.78 6.81 15.94
N LYS A 169 -7.80 6.10 15.44
CA LYS A 169 -8.18 4.77 15.92
C LYS A 169 -7.33 3.65 15.33
N VAL A 170 -6.69 3.91 14.20
CA VAL A 170 -5.86 2.93 13.46
C VAL A 170 -4.49 2.83 14.13
N LEU A 171 -3.91 1.62 14.06
CA LEU A 171 -2.55 1.36 14.50
C LEU A 171 -1.58 2.23 13.69
N ALA A 172 -0.77 3.05 14.36
CA ALA A 172 0.21 3.90 13.70
C ALA A 172 1.37 3.04 13.20
N LEU A 173 1.39 2.79 11.89
CA LEU A 173 2.51 2.21 11.18
C LEU A 173 3.23 3.31 10.40
N PRO A 174 4.56 3.24 10.24
CA PRO A 174 5.28 3.98 9.21
C PRO A 174 4.61 3.81 7.85
N TYR A 175 4.75 4.81 6.99
CA TYR A 175 4.12 4.77 5.68
C TYR A 175 4.92 5.55 4.63
N VAL A 176 4.88 5.06 3.40
CA VAL A 176 5.31 5.79 2.19
C VAL A 176 4.08 6.32 1.48
N VAL A 177 4.22 7.38 0.68
CA VAL A 177 3.10 8.00 -0.04
C VAL A 177 3.53 8.29 -1.46
N GLN A 178 2.83 7.72 -2.45
CA GLN A 178 2.94 8.23 -3.80
C GLN A 178 2.20 9.54 -3.95
N LEU A 179 2.85 10.44 -4.65
CA LEU A 179 2.32 11.69 -5.12
C LEU A 179 1.98 11.50 -6.60
N GLU A 180 0.82 11.99 -7.02
CA GLU A 180 0.35 11.80 -8.39
C GLU A 180 0.88 12.93 -9.29
N PHE A 181 2.21 13.08 -9.41
CA PHE A 181 2.81 14.10 -10.30
C PHE A 181 2.72 13.74 -11.79
N LEU A 182 2.36 12.49 -12.10
CA LEU A 182 2.05 12.01 -13.43
C LEU A 182 0.80 11.11 -13.33
N LYS A 183 -0.16 11.28 -14.24
CA LYS A 183 -1.34 10.42 -14.39
C LYS A 183 -1.47 10.01 -15.85
N PRO A 184 -1.69 8.73 -16.19
CA PRO A 184 -1.87 7.56 -15.30
C PRO A 184 -0.55 6.90 -14.87
N GLU A 185 -0.68 5.96 -13.93
CA GLU A 185 0.39 5.20 -13.29
C GLU A 185 0.74 3.88 -14.02
N SER A 186 0.50 3.81 -15.34
CA SER A 186 0.84 2.65 -16.17
C SER A 186 0.92 3.01 -17.66
N ALA A 187 1.80 2.33 -18.39
CA ALA A 187 2.14 2.49 -19.81
C ALA A 187 1.01 2.20 -20.82
N ILE A 188 -0.27 2.30 -20.42
CA ILE A 188 -1.44 1.85 -21.20
C ILE A 188 -2.28 3.03 -21.73
N ARG A 189 -1.75 4.26 -21.72
CA ARG A 189 -2.48 5.42 -22.28
C ARG A 189 -1.66 6.18 -23.31
N THR A 190 -2.37 6.78 -24.24
CA THR A 190 -1.86 7.30 -25.52
C THR A 190 -2.31 8.73 -25.79
N GLU A 191 -2.88 9.41 -24.78
CA GLU A 191 -3.44 10.75 -24.96
C GLU A 191 -2.42 11.83 -24.53
N PRO A 192 -2.31 12.96 -25.25
CA PRO A 192 -1.33 14.00 -24.95
C PRO A 192 -1.40 14.56 -23.52
N GLU A 193 -2.60 14.60 -22.90
CA GLU A 193 -2.77 15.14 -21.54
C GLU A 193 -2.12 14.26 -20.46
N ASP A 194 -1.81 13.01 -20.78
CA ASP A 194 -1.14 12.07 -19.89
C ASP A 194 0.41 12.28 -19.86
N TYR A 195 0.94 13.15 -20.74
CA TYR A 195 2.37 13.42 -20.92
C TYR A 195 2.67 14.93 -20.84
N PRO A 196 2.63 15.53 -19.63
CA PRO A 196 2.77 16.98 -19.48
C PRO A 196 4.17 17.46 -19.84
N ASP A 197 4.30 18.71 -20.28
CA ASP A 197 5.59 19.37 -20.48
C ASP A 197 6.21 19.78 -19.13
N PRO A 198 7.31 19.15 -18.65
CA PRO A 198 7.88 19.45 -17.34
C PRO A 198 8.64 20.79 -17.27
N TRP A 199 8.89 21.45 -18.40
CA TRP A 199 9.44 22.81 -18.46
C TRP A 199 8.35 23.89 -18.41
N SER A 200 7.10 23.52 -18.70
CA SER A 200 5.96 24.46 -18.73
C SER A 200 5.64 25.09 -17.37
N THR A 201 5.08 26.31 -17.39
CA THR A 201 4.59 26.97 -16.17
C THR A 201 3.36 26.23 -15.63
N GLU A 202 2.53 25.69 -16.52
CA GLU A 202 1.35 24.88 -16.19
C GLU A 202 1.73 23.66 -15.35
N TYR A 203 2.80 22.95 -15.72
CA TYR A 203 3.29 21.82 -14.94
C TYR A 203 3.83 22.26 -13.58
N GLN A 204 4.59 23.36 -13.51
CA GLN A 204 5.09 23.90 -12.25
C GLN A 204 3.95 24.27 -11.29
N GLU A 205 2.88 24.92 -11.78
CA GLU A 205 1.69 25.24 -10.99
C GLU A 205 0.96 23.97 -10.51
N PHE A 206 0.85 22.96 -11.39
CA PHE A 206 0.28 21.66 -11.03
C PHE A 206 1.10 20.96 -9.94
N ALA A 207 2.42 20.85 -10.11
CA ALA A 207 3.33 20.24 -9.15
C ALA A 207 3.27 20.96 -7.79
N GLN A 208 3.24 22.30 -7.80
CA GLN A 208 3.05 23.10 -6.59
C GLN A 208 1.73 22.78 -5.88
N SER A 209 0.65 22.52 -6.64
CA SER A 209 -0.65 22.13 -6.08
C SER A 209 -0.59 20.75 -5.40
N VAL A 210 0.14 19.79 -5.98
CA VAL A 210 0.38 18.45 -5.40
C VAL A 210 1.15 18.58 -4.10
N VAL A 211 2.25 19.34 -4.08
CA VAL A 211 3.05 19.59 -2.86
C VAL A 211 2.22 20.31 -1.80
N SER A 212 1.40 21.30 -2.18
CA SER A 212 0.50 22.00 -1.25
C SER A 212 -0.53 21.06 -0.61
N ASN A 213 -1.03 20.08 -1.37
CA ASN A 213 -1.95 19.06 -0.85
C ASN A 213 -1.24 18.11 0.12
N ALA A 214 0.00 17.72 -0.21
CA ALA A 214 0.84 16.92 0.66
C ALA A 214 1.15 17.67 1.97
N GLU A 215 1.49 18.95 1.92
CA GLU A 215 1.80 19.78 3.10
C GLU A 215 0.66 19.78 4.11
N ARG A 216 -0.57 20.05 3.65
CA ARG A 216 -1.75 20.07 4.52
C ARG A 216 -2.02 18.74 5.22
N THR A 217 -1.49 17.65 4.67
CA THR A 217 -1.80 16.30 5.09
C THR A 217 -0.68 15.70 5.94
N TYR A 218 0.57 15.83 5.52
CA TYR A 218 1.70 15.03 6.01
C TYR A 218 2.79 15.82 6.71
N LYS A 219 2.75 17.17 6.68
CA LYS A 219 3.77 18.00 7.34
C LYS A 219 3.90 17.61 8.81
N ASP A 220 5.15 17.50 9.26
CA ASP A 220 5.54 17.15 10.63
C ASP A 220 5.05 15.78 11.13
N ASP A 221 4.54 14.89 10.27
CA ASP A 221 4.15 13.53 10.68
C ASP A 221 5.38 12.62 10.78
N PRO A 222 5.79 12.19 12.00
CA PRO A 222 7.02 11.42 12.17
C PRO A 222 6.90 9.97 11.68
N TYR A 223 5.72 9.53 11.22
CA TYR A 223 5.52 8.22 10.63
C TYR A 223 5.66 8.22 9.10
N LEU A 224 5.77 9.40 8.45
CA LEU A 224 6.09 9.47 7.03
C LEU A 224 7.54 9.03 6.81
N VAL A 225 7.73 7.98 6.02
CA VAL A 225 9.06 7.45 5.66
C VAL A 225 9.59 8.19 4.43
N ALA A 226 8.83 8.19 3.34
CA ALA A 226 9.24 8.78 2.07
C ALA A 226 8.03 9.21 1.22
N PHE A 227 8.27 10.13 0.29
CA PHE A 227 7.41 10.40 -0.86
C PHE A 227 7.92 9.67 -2.09
N GLU A 228 7.00 9.11 -2.86
CA GLU A 228 7.26 8.47 -4.15
C GLU A 228 6.64 9.36 -5.25
N PRO A 229 7.43 10.07 -6.08
CA PRO A 229 6.87 11.08 -6.98
C PRO A 229 5.94 10.55 -8.08
N THR A 230 6.08 9.28 -8.47
CA THR A 230 5.26 8.65 -9.51
C THR A 230 5.45 7.13 -9.46
N ASN A 231 4.78 6.39 -10.36
CA ASN A 231 4.91 4.94 -10.53
C ASN A 231 5.07 4.57 -12.00
N GLU A 232 6.14 3.83 -12.32
CA GLU A 232 6.37 3.20 -13.63
C GLU A 232 6.30 4.20 -14.80
N ALA A 233 6.87 5.40 -14.62
CA ALA A 233 7.00 6.37 -15.69
C ALA A 233 7.82 5.77 -16.85
N ASN A 234 7.40 5.99 -18.10
CA ASN A 234 7.99 5.30 -19.25
C ASN A 234 9.30 5.95 -19.75
N PHE A 235 10.31 6.12 -18.88
CA PHE A 235 11.62 6.66 -19.25
C PHE A 235 12.59 5.60 -19.80
N ASN A 236 12.26 4.31 -19.68
CA ASN A 236 13.12 3.23 -20.13
C ASN A 236 12.97 2.99 -21.64
N LEU A 237 13.94 3.46 -22.42
CA LEU A 237 13.92 3.31 -23.88
C LEU A 237 14.14 1.87 -24.33
N ARG A 238 14.91 1.07 -23.57
CA ARG A 238 15.18 -0.34 -23.86
C ARG A 238 14.03 -1.27 -23.49
N GLN A 239 13.10 -0.82 -22.65
CA GLN A 239 11.95 -1.61 -22.23
C GLN A 239 10.64 -0.84 -22.25
N TRP A 240 9.81 -1.21 -23.22
CA TRP A 240 8.67 -2.10 -22.99
C TRP A 240 8.12 -2.48 -24.38
N ASP A 241 8.68 -3.52 -25.00
CA ASP A 241 8.25 -4.05 -26.31
C ASP A 241 6.90 -4.82 -26.25
N GLY A 242 6.42 -5.11 -25.03
CA GLY A 242 5.08 -5.64 -24.74
C GLY A 242 4.01 -4.60 -24.40
N ALA A 243 4.29 -3.29 -24.48
CA ALA A 243 3.31 -2.24 -24.20
C ALA A 243 2.81 -1.99 -25.58
N SER A 244 1.55 -2.27 -25.76
CA SER A 244 0.81 -2.36 -27.02
C SER A 244 0.83 -1.07 -27.87
N ASN A 245 1.72 -0.11 -27.61
CA ASN A 245 1.96 1.04 -28.46
C ASN A 245 3.36 1.72 -28.29
N PRO A 246 4.38 1.39 -29.09
CA PRO A 246 5.62 2.19 -29.19
C PRO A 246 5.40 3.66 -29.59
N LYS A 247 4.16 4.05 -29.96
CA LYS A 247 3.75 5.45 -30.17
C LYS A 247 3.45 6.21 -28.88
N ALA A 248 3.48 5.58 -27.70
CA ALA A 248 3.17 6.20 -26.40
C ALA A 248 4.42 6.54 -25.57
N ARG A 249 5.39 7.21 -26.21
CA ARG A 249 6.61 7.72 -25.55
C ARG A 249 6.43 9.18 -25.20
N TRP A 250 6.92 9.61 -24.04
CA TRP A 250 6.72 10.97 -23.57
C TRP A 250 7.29 11.99 -24.57
N TRP A 251 8.53 11.79 -25.03
CA TRP A 251 9.14 12.66 -26.02
C TRP A 251 8.30 12.86 -27.28
N LYS A 252 7.60 11.82 -27.77
CA LYS A 252 6.75 11.91 -28.97
C LYS A 252 5.63 12.92 -28.79
N PHE A 253 5.00 12.96 -27.61
CA PHE A 253 3.95 13.94 -27.34
C PHE A 253 4.50 15.36 -27.25
N LEU A 254 5.69 15.54 -26.66
CA LEU A 254 6.28 16.86 -26.50
C LEU A 254 6.71 17.47 -27.84
N ILE A 255 7.40 16.70 -28.70
CA ILE A 255 7.84 17.22 -30.00
C ILE A 255 6.68 17.37 -31.00
N SER A 256 5.57 16.64 -30.81
CA SER A 256 4.38 16.75 -31.66
C SER A 256 3.38 17.79 -31.20
N ALA A 257 3.64 18.46 -30.07
CA ALA A 257 2.79 19.53 -29.58
C ALA A 257 2.70 20.69 -30.59
N ASP A 258 1.51 21.29 -30.65
CA ASP A 258 1.25 22.49 -31.44
C ASP A 258 2.03 23.69 -30.88
N GLY A 259 2.73 24.41 -31.76
CA GLY A 259 3.47 25.62 -31.41
C GLY A 259 4.83 25.35 -30.75
N GLU A 260 5.44 26.41 -30.24
CA GLU A 260 6.77 26.40 -29.60
C GLU A 260 6.64 26.19 -28.09
N THR A 261 6.25 24.98 -27.66
CA THR A 261 6.19 24.66 -26.23
C THR A 261 7.59 24.65 -25.61
N PRO A 262 7.74 24.92 -24.30
CA PRO A 262 9.05 24.88 -23.63
C PRO A 262 9.82 23.57 -23.85
N ALA A 263 9.15 22.42 -23.77
CA ALA A 263 9.79 21.14 -24.08
C ALA A 263 10.24 21.04 -25.55
N LYS A 264 9.46 21.57 -26.50
CA LYS A 264 9.82 21.55 -27.92
C LYS A 264 10.98 22.51 -28.21
N GLN A 265 11.04 23.65 -27.54
CA GLN A 265 12.20 24.56 -27.58
C GLN A 265 13.46 23.83 -27.09
N HIS A 266 13.37 23.11 -25.96
CA HIS A 266 14.49 22.29 -25.46
C HIS A 266 14.92 21.21 -26.47
N TRP A 267 13.97 20.58 -27.17
CA TRP A 267 14.28 19.63 -28.25
C TRP A 267 15.06 20.30 -29.41
N VAL A 268 14.62 21.47 -29.87
CA VAL A 268 15.32 22.21 -30.94
C VAL A 268 16.72 22.60 -30.50
N GLU A 269 16.88 23.13 -29.29
CA GLU A 269 18.18 23.49 -28.70
C GLU A 269 19.12 22.28 -28.62
N LEU A 270 18.61 21.11 -28.19
CA LEU A 270 19.38 19.86 -28.13
C LEU A 270 19.87 19.43 -29.52
N MET A 271 19.01 19.50 -30.55
CA MET A 271 19.39 19.16 -31.92
C MET A 271 20.39 20.18 -32.48
N GLU A 272 20.19 21.48 -32.25
CA GLU A 272 21.11 22.53 -32.68
C GLU A 272 22.52 22.33 -32.11
N ASP A 273 22.63 22.01 -30.81
CA ASP A 273 23.92 21.75 -30.16
C ASP A 273 24.56 20.47 -30.69
N ARG A 274 23.78 19.38 -30.76
CA ARG A 274 24.29 18.07 -31.19
C ARG A 274 24.87 18.06 -32.59
N TYR A 275 24.25 18.81 -33.49
CA TYR A 275 24.65 18.89 -34.88
C TYR A 275 25.54 20.10 -35.16
N ASP A 276 26.09 20.77 -34.14
CA ASP A 276 26.96 21.95 -34.28
C ASP A 276 26.32 23.07 -35.16
N SER A 277 24.98 23.21 -35.10
CA SER A 277 24.18 24.06 -35.97
C SER A 277 24.32 23.78 -37.48
N ASP A 278 24.73 22.57 -37.85
CA ASP A 278 24.84 22.08 -39.23
C ASP A 278 23.55 21.34 -39.64
N ILE A 279 22.64 22.07 -40.29
CA ILE A 279 21.38 21.49 -40.79
C ILE A 279 21.60 20.45 -41.90
N GLU A 280 22.69 20.54 -42.67
CA GLU A 280 23.00 19.54 -43.72
C GLU A 280 23.34 18.20 -43.08
N GLU A 281 24.05 18.20 -41.96
CA GLU A 281 24.36 16.98 -41.21
C GLU A 281 23.12 16.34 -40.59
N LEU A 282 22.23 17.12 -39.97
CA LEU A 282 20.96 16.61 -39.47
C LEU A 282 20.11 16.00 -40.59
N ASN A 283 20.02 16.70 -41.73
CA ASN A 283 19.31 16.22 -42.91
C ASN A 283 19.86 14.89 -43.46
N ASN A 284 21.18 14.70 -43.40
CA ASN A 284 21.82 13.43 -43.76
C ASN A 284 21.39 12.30 -42.81
N VAL A 285 21.42 12.54 -41.49
CA VAL A 285 21.06 11.51 -40.50
C VAL A 285 19.59 11.14 -40.55
N TYR A 286 18.70 12.13 -40.70
CA TYR A 286 17.25 11.90 -40.63
C TYR A 286 16.58 11.63 -41.98
N ASP A 287 17.34 11.71 -43.09
CA ASP A 287 16.82 11.67 -44.46
C ASP A 287 15.69 12.70 -44.64
N SER A 288 16.05 13.98 -44.47
CA SER A 288 15.16 15.14 -44.57
C SER A 288 15.71 16.27 -45.45
N ASP A 289 14.90 17.31 -45.62
CA ASP A 289 15.20 18.48 -46.47
C ASP A 289 14.75 19.75 -45.74
N LEU A 290 15.19 19.89 -44.48
CA LEU A 290 14.92 21.07 -43.63
C LEU A 290 15.80 22.24 -44.07
N GLU A 291 15.24 23.45 -44.07
CA GLU A 291 15.96 24.67 -44.42
C GLU A 291 16.85 25.14 -43.25
N ASP A 292 16.34 25.02 -42.01
CA ASP A 292 17.04 25.33 -40.77
C ASP A 292 16.43 24.56 -39.57
N PHE A 293 16.93 24.81 -38.36
CA PHE A 293 16.44 24.16 -37.15
C PHE A 293 15.08 24.69 -36.68
N ASP A 294 14.65 25.89 -37.09
CA ASP A 294 13.32 26.41 -36.75
C ASP A 294 12.21 25.56 -37.42
N ASP A 295 12.52 24.88 -38.52
CA ASP A 295 11.60 23.92 -39.15
C ASP A 295 11.16 22.81 -38.19
N LEU A 296 12.00 22.43 -37.20
CA LEU A 296 11.68 21.45 -36.17
C LEU A 296 10.43 21.80 -35.34
N TYR A 297 10.06 23.10 -35.26
CA TYR A 297 8.83 23.52 -34.59
C TYR A 297 7.55 23.12 -35.34
N THR A 298 7.65 22.77 -36.63
CA THR A 298 6.50 22.53 -37.50
C THR A 298 6.38 21.10 -38.02
N ILE A 299 7.35 20.24 -37.70
CA ILE A 299 7.46 18.88 -38.23
C ILE A 299 6.43 17.93 -37.59
N GLU A 300 5.85 17.06 -38.43
CA GLU A 300 5.05 15.92 -37.99
C GLU A 300 5.95 14.76 -37.53
N LEU A 301 5.50 13.97 -36.54
CA LEU A 301 6.22 12.84 -35.93
C LEU A 301 6.94 11.87 -36.88
N GLY A 302 6.55 11.81 -38.16
CA GLY A 302 7.14 10.92 -39.16
C GLY A 302 8.63 11.15 -39.45
N LEU A 303 9.19 12.28 -39.02
CA LEU A 303 10.64 12.53 -39.12
C LEU A 303 11.45 11.80 -38.03
N PHE A 304 10.91 11.71 -36.80
CA PHE A 304 11.62 11.22 -35.62
C PHE A 304 11.13 9.82 -35.20
N GLY A 305 12.06 8.93 -34.81
CA GLY A 305 11.72 7.57 -34.40
C GLY A 305 11.54 6.58 -35.56
N LYS A 306 12.17 6.82 -36.72
CA LYS A 306 12.35 5.77 -37.75
C LYS A 306 13.20 4.62 -37.23
N CYS A 307 14.09 4.92 -36.29
CA CYS A 307 15.02 4.02 -35.65
C CYS A 307 14.71 3.93 -34.14
N GLU A 308 14.13 2.80 -33.74
CA GLU A 308 13.68 2.57 -32.35
C GLU A 308 14.52 1.50 -31.61
N ILE A 309 15.55 0.94 -32.26
CA ILE A 309 16.37 -0.16 -31.73
C ILE A 309 17.84 0.11 -32.05
N ILE A 310 18.72 -0.09 -31.05
CA ILE A 310 20.17 -0.07 -31.24
C ILE A 310 20.64 -1.39 -31.87
N GLU A 311 21.44 -1.32 -32.94
CA GLU A 311 22.26 -2.44 -33.38
C GLU A 311 23.68 -2.27 -32.84
N GLU A 312 24.07 -3.10 -31.85
CA GLU A 312 25.37 -2.99 -31.18
C GLU A 312 26.55 -3.13 -32.17
N GLY A 313 27.43 -2.15 -32.18
CA GLY A 313 28.72 -2.21 -32.90
C GLY A 313 28.76 -1.51 -34.26
N GLU A 314 27.70 -0.81 -34.66
CA GLU A 314 27.69 0.02 -35.87
C GLU A 314 27.48 1.50 -35.50
N GLU A 315 28.32 2.41 -35.99
CA GLU A 315 28.01 3.86 -35.99
C GLU A 315 27.28 4.15 -37.30
N ASP A 316 25.97 3.94 -37.29
CA ASP A 316 25.09 4.28 -38.41
C ASP A 316 24.10 5.38 -38.02
N ASP A 317 23.41 5.93 -39.02
CA ASP A 317 22.44 7.00 -38.80
C ASP A 317 21.30 6.54 -37.87
N CYS A 318 21.00 5.24 -37.83
CA CYS A 318 19.95 4.68 -36.99
C CYS A 318 20.30 4.76 -35.50
N ASN A 319 21.51 4.38 -35.14
CA ASN A 319 22.04 4.49 -33.79
C ASN A 319 22.21 5.95 -33.35
N ARG A 320 22.54 6.87 -34.28
CA ARG A 320 22.56 8.31 -34.01
C ARG A 320 21.16 8.83 -33.68
N GLN A 321 20.16 8.56 -34.53
CA GLN A 321 18.77 8.95 -34.27
C GLN A 321 18.24 8.39 -32.93
N TYR A 322 18.63 7.16 -32.56
CA TYR A 322 18.28 6.59 -31.26
C TYR A 322 18.91 7.37 -30.12
N ALA A 323 20.21 7.68 -30.19
CA ALA A 323 20.89 8.46 -29.16
C ALA A 323 20.26 9.85 -28.99
N ASP A 324 19.84 10.49 -30.08
CA ASP A 324 19.20 11.81 -30.09
C ASP A 324 17.89 11.81 -29.30
N VAL A 325 17.01 10.84 -29.57
CA VAL A 325 15.76 10.71 -28.81
C VAL A 325 16.00 10.19 -27.40
N ALA A 326 17.09 9.46 -27.17
CA ALA A 326 17.40 8.91 -25.87
C ALA A 326 17.79 9.99 -24.87
N ASP A 327 18.71 10.85 -25.27
CA ASP A 327 19.18 11.93 -24.43
C ASP A 327 18.05 12.92 -24.14
N TYR A 328 17.14 13.16 -25.09
CA TYR A 328 15.95 13.98 -24.82
C TYR A 328 14.97 13.32 -23.83
N GLU A 329 14.75 12.01 -23.90
CA GLU A 329 13.92 11.30 -22.90
C GLU A 329 14.56 11.35 -21.50
N TYR A 330 15.90 11.30 -21.42
CA TYR A 330 16.63 11.46 -20.16
C TYR A 330 16.55 12.90 -19.62
N ASP A 331 16.62 13.92 -20.50
CA ASP A 331 16.36 15.32 -20.13
C ASP A 331 14.94 15.50 -19.56
N ILE A 332 13.93 14.87 -20.18
CA ILE A 332 12.54 14.88 -19.68
C ILE A 332 12.49 14.29 -18.27
N ALA A 333 13.13 13.14 -18.05
CA ALA A 333 13.19 12.49 -16.74
C ALA A 333 13.88 13.39 -15.70
N GLY A 334 15.05 13.94 -16.05
CA GLY A 334 15.81 14.86 -15.21
C GLY A 334 15.00 16.10 -14.80
N GLN A 335 14.35 16.74 -15.78
CA GLN A 335 13.53 17.92 -15.52
C GLN A 335 12.28 17.60 -14.67
N PHE A 336 11.60 16.48 -14.95
CA PHE A 336 10.49 16.00 -14.14
C PHE A 336 10.91 15.78 -12.68
N HIS A 337 12.03 15.07 -12.46
CA HIS A 337 12.54 14.81 -11.13
C HIS A 337 12.98 16.11 -10.43
N LYS A 338 13.66 17.01 -11.14
CA LYS A 338 14.10 18.31 -10.62
C LYS A 338 12.95 19.14 -10.06
N VAL A 339 11.93 19.41 -10.89
CA VAL A 339 10.79 20.27 -10.49
C VAL A 339 10.12 19.70 -9.24
N ASN A 340 9.87 18.39 -9.23
CA ASN A 340 9.17 17.74 -8.12
C ASN A 340 10.04 17.69 -6.86
N TYR A 341 11.32 17.35 -6.98
CA TYR A 341 12.24 17.26 -5.84
C TYR A 341 12.48 18.62 -5.20
N GLU A 342 12.76 19.67 -5.98
CA GLU A 342 13.01 21.01 -5.46
C GLU A 342 11.80 21.56 -4.68
N LEU A 343 10.59 21.44 -5.26
CA LEU A 343 9.35 21.85 -4.58
C LEU A 343 9.09 21.04 -3.30
N LEU A 344 9.33 19.72 -3.35
CA LEU A 344 9.20 18.88 -2.16
C LEU A 344 10.21 19.26 -1.09
N LYS A 345 11.47 19.51 -1.43
CA LYS A 345 12.51 19.85 -0.46
C LYS A 345 12.35 21.24 0.12
N GLU A 346 11.74 22.18 -0.59
CA GLU A 346 11.37 23.49 -0.03
C GLU A 346 10.38 23.32 1.13
N VAL A 347 9.36 22.48 0.96
CA VAL A 347 8.28 22.30 1.94
C VAL A 347 8.59 21.23 3.00
N PHE A 348 9.36 20.21 2.60
CA PHE A 348 9.71 19.01 3.35
C PHE A 348 11.23 18.72 3.29
N PRO A 349 12.09 19.61 3.83
CA PRO A 349 13.54 19.51 3.71
C PRO A 349 14.15 18.24 4.33
N ASN A 350 13.39 17.56 5.19
CA ASN A 350 13.83 16.38 5.93
C ASN A 350 13.21 15.06 5.41
N THR A 351 12.24 15.14 4.50
CA THR A 351 11.54 13.94 4.00
C THR A 351 12.34 13.33 2.86
N ILE A 352 12.43 12.00 2.85
CA ILE A 352 13.06 11.23 1.79
C ILE A 352 12.16 11.27 0.54
N VAL A 353 12.75 11.53 -0.62
CA VAL A 353 12.10 11.48 -1.94
C VAL A 353 12.74 10.33 -2.71
N THR A 354 11.92 9.38 -3.14
CA THR A 354 12.41 8.25 -3.94
C THR A 354 12.46 8.61 -5.43
N GLY A 355 13.02 7.69 -6.23
CA GLY A 355 12.77 7.66 -7.66
C GLY A 355 11.33 7.29 -8.03
N ASP A 356 11.16 6.90 -9.28
CA ASP A 356 9.94 6.77 -10.05
C ASP A 356 9.39 5.33 -10.18
N ARG A 357 9.94 4.40 -9.41
CA ARG A 357 9.43 3.03 -9.25
C ARG A 357 9.34 2.27 -10.58
N GLN A 358 10.44 2.25 -11.33
CA GLN A 358 10.54 1.51 -12.59
C GLN A 358 10.16 0.02 -12.43
N VAL A 359 9.70 -0.66 -13.49
CA VAL A 359 9.36 -2.11 -13.46
C VAL A 359 10.59 -3.00 -13.64
N GLN A 360 11.65 -2.46 -14.24
CA GLN A 360 12.96 -3.08 -14.30
C GLN A 360 14.03 -1.99 -14.19
N GLY A 361 15.27 -2.37 -13.87
CA GLY A 361 16.37 -1.42 -13.78
C GLY A 361 16.57 -0.69 -15.09
N ILE A 362 16.75 0.63 -15.00
CA ILE A 362 17.45 1.41 -16.02
C ILE A 362 18.93 1.25 -15.66
N TYR A 363 19.77 0.91 -16.64
CA TYR A 363 21.19 0.61 -16.46
C TYR A 363 22.07 1.55 -17.30
N GLU A 364 21.47 2.62 -17.81
CA GLU A 364 22.11 3.66 -18.61
C GLU A 364 22.65 4.77 -17.70
N GLU A 365 23.94 5.07 -17.82
CA GLU A 365 24.61 6.10 -17.00
C GLU A 365 24.03 7.49 -17.23
N ASP A 366 23.70 7.83 -18.48
CA ASP A 366 23.19 9.15 -18.86
C ASP A 366 21.84 9.46 -18.18
N TYR A 367 20.93 8.48 -18.11
CA TYR A 367 19.69 8.61 -17.33
C TYR A 367 19.97 9.01 -15.87
N TYR A 368 20.92 8.33 -15.21
CA TYR A 368 21.21 8.65 -13.81
C TYR A 368 21.98 9.95 -13.65
N ASN A 369 22.75 10.41 -14.64
CA ASN A 369 23.40 11.72 -14.58
C ASN A 369 22.38 12.85 -14.40
N ASP A 370 21.21 12.73 -15.03
CA ASP A 370 20.14 13.72 -14.96
C ASP A 370 19.22 13.54 -13.74
N VAL A 371 19.02 12.29 -13.28
CA VAL A 371 18.08 11.97 -12.21
C VAL A 371 18.72 11.96 -10.80
N LYS A 372 19.96 11.49 -10.66
CA LYS A 372 20.60 11.29 -9.34
C LYS A 372 20.69 12.54 -8.45
N PRO A 373 20.77 13.79 -8.95
CA PRO A 373 20.75 14.98 -8.08
C PRO A 373 19.39 15.20 -7.39
N TYR A 374 18.34 14.55 -7.86
CA TYR A 374 16.94 14.82 -7.52
C TYR A 374 16.21 13.59 -6.95
N ILE A 375 16.96 12.63 -6.41
CA ILE A 375 16.44 11.48 -5.67
C ILE A 375 17.32 11.24 -4.42
N ASP A 376 16.71 10.74 -3.34
CA ASP A 376 17.47 10.27 -2.17
C ASP A 376 17.61 8.74 -2.14
N VAL A 377 16.76 8.04 -2.90
CA VAL A 377 16.61 6.57 -2.94
C VAL A 377 16.23 6.17 -4.36
N VAL A 378 16.92 5.22 -4.96
CA VAL A 378 16.45 4.59 -6.20
C VAL A 378 15.35 3.59 -5.87
N ALA A 379 14.23 3.65 -6.58
CA ALA A 379 13.03 2.85 -6.31
C ALA A 379 12.69 1.95 -7.49
N GLN A 380 12.42 0.68 -7.19
CA GLN A 380 12.23 -0.36 -8.20
C GLN A 380 11.03 -1.25 -7.87
N ASN A 381 10.02 -1.27 -8.74
CA ASN A 381 9.11 -2.40 -8.83
C ASN A 381 9.89 -3.54 -9.51
N TRP A 382 10.14 -4.65 -8.82
CA TRP A 382 11.08 -5.68 -9.29
C TRP A 382 10.46 -7.08 -9.22
N TYR A 383 9.63 -7.36 -10.21
CA TYR A 383 8.89 -8.61 -10.33
C TYR A 383 9.72 -9.71 -11.00
N HIS A 384 10.37 -10.55 -10.19
CA HIS A 384 11.07 -11.74 -10.69
C HIS A 384 10.21 -12.99 -10.60
N THR A 385 10.44 -13.90 -11.55
CA THR A 385 9.88 -15.24 -11.53
C THR A 385 10.36 -16.07 -10.34
N VAL A 386 9.64 -17.15 -10.03
CA VAL A 386 10.05 -18.10 -9.00
C VAL A 386 11.42 -18.71 -9.33
N GLU A 387 11.71 -18.92 -10.62
CA GLU A 387 13.00 -19.45 -11.07
C GLU A 387 14.14 -18.43 -10.97
N GLN A 388 13.85 -17.15 -11.24
CA GLN A 388 14.82 -16.06 -11.08
C GLN A 388 15.13 -15.77 -9.61
N GLY A 389 14.14 -15.88 -8.72
CA GLY A 389 14.31 -15.57 -7.28
C GLY A 389 14.60 -14.10 -7.03
N ALA A 390 15.40 -13.80 -6.00
CA ALA A 390 15.82 -12.43 -5.70
C ALA A 390 16.68 -11.82 -6.82
N PRO A 391 16.61 -10.51 -7.05
CA PRO A 391 17.56 -9.79 -7.88
C PRO A 391 19.02 -10.13 -7.52
N PRO A 392 19.88 -10.40 -8.52
CA PRO A 392 21.30 -10.63 -8.28
C PRO A 392 21.95 -9.42 -7.58
N ALA A 393 22.84 -9.69 -6.63
CA ALA A 393 23.57 -8.62 -5.93
C ALA A 393 24.33 -7.70 -6.89
N SER A 394 24.86 -8.23 -8.00
CA SER A 394 25.55 -7.43 -9.03
C SER A 394 24.64 -6.40 -9.70
N GLU A 395 23.38 -6.73 -9.95
CA GLU A 395 22.41 -5.79 -10.56
C GLU A 395 22.02 -4.70 -9.55
N ILE A 396 21.86 -5.06 -8.27
CA ILE A 396 21.63 -4.09 -7.20
C ILE A 396 22.84 -3.16 -7.03
N ASP A 397 24.06 -3.71 -7.04
CA ASP A 397 25.30 -2.94 -6.93
C ASP A 397 25.45 -1.97 -8.11
N GLU A 398 25.12 -2.41 -9.33
CA GLU A 398 25.15 -1.57 -10.53
C GLU A 398 24.17 -0.41 -10.43
N ILE A 399 22.88 -0.68 -10.21
CA ILE A 399 21.84 0.37 -10.09
C ILE A 399 22.17 1.37 -8.97
N THR A 400 22.58 0.87 -7.81
CA THR A 400 22.90 1.75 -6.67
C THR A 400 24.20 2.53 -6.86
N SER A 401 25.12 2.02 -7.69
CA SER A 401 26.32 2.75 -8.11
C SER A 401 25.97 3.86 -9.10
N LEU A 402 25.17 3.57 -10.14
CA LEU A 402 24.75 4.56 -11.13
C LEU A 402 23.93 5.68 -10.48
N ALA A 403 22.97 5.31 -9.63
CA ALA A 403 22.11 6.25 -8.91
C ALA A 403 22.82 7.00 -7.77
N GLU A 404 24.00 6.54 -7.34
CA GLU A 404 24.69 7.01 -6.13
C GLU A 404 23.78 7.03 -4.86
N ALA A 405 22.78 6.15 -4.83
CA ALA A 405 21.73 6.11 -3.83
C ALA A 405 21.39 4.66 -3.43
N PRO A 406 20.93 4.41 -2.18
CA PRO A 406 20.48 3.08 -1.78
C PRO A 406 19.17 2.71 -2.49
N LEU A 407 18.90 1.40 -2.57
CA LEU A 407 17.74 0.83 -3.26
C LEU A 407 16.57 0.60 -2.30
N LEU A 408 15.38 0.93 -2.78
CA LEU A 408 14.12 0.45 -2.23
C LEU A 408 13.38 -0.38 -3.28
N ILE A 409 13.15 -1.67 -2.98
CA ILE A 409 12.28 -2.49 -3.82
C ILE A 409 10.85 -2.20 -3.43
N THR A 410 10.13 -1.47 -4.26
CA THR A 410 8.80 -0.93 -3.97
C THR A 410 7.68 -1.91 -4.26
N GLU A 411 7.88 -2.84 -5.20
CA GLU A 411 6.95 -3.92 -5.50
C GLU A 411 7.65 -5.23 -5.82
N HIS A 412 7.08 -6.31 -5.32
CA HIS A 412 7.25 -7.68 -5.78
C HIS A 412 5.99 -8.46 -5.37
N SER A 413 5.74 -9.60 -6.03
CA SER A 413 4.65 -10.49 -5.67
C SER A 413 4.76 -11.83 -6.39
N TYR A 414 3.95 -12.79 -5.95
CA TYR A 414 3.76 -14.06 -6.64
C TYR A 414 2.28 -14.38 -6.70
N LEU A 415 1.88 -15.08 -7.76
CA LEU A 415 0.54 -15.63 -7.94
C LEU A 415 0.51 -17.09 -7.50
N GLU A 416 -0.68 -17.63 -7.22
CA GLU A 416 -0.83 -19.08 -7.07
C GLU A 416 -0.82 -19.77 -8.45
N GLU A 417 -1.86 -19.56 -9.26
CA GLU A 417 -2.02 -20.15 -10.58
C GLU A 417 -2.13 -19.04 -11.65
N PRO A 418 -1.71 -19.28 -12.90
CA PRO A 418 -1.90 -18.30 -13.98
C PRO A 418 -3.38 -18.09 -14.23
N CYS A 419 -3.80 -16.85 -14.49
CA CYS A 419 -5.12 -16.63 -15.05
C CYS A 419 -5.10 -16.96 -16.54
N ASN A 420 -5.88 -17.97 -16.94
CA ASN A 420 -6.15 -18.24 -18.35
C ASN A 420 -7.20 -17.23 -18.85
N SER A 421 -6.78 -16.02 -19.20
CA SER A 421 -7.55 -15.20 -20.13
C SER A 421 -6.71 -14.87 -21.35
N ASP A 422 -7.12 -15.45 -22.49
CA ASP A 422 -6.59 -15.15 -23.82
C ASP A 422 -6.81 -13.67 -24.23
N ASP A 423 -7.60 -12.90 -23.46
CA ASP A 423 -8.07 -11.55 -23.79
C ASP A 423 -7.20 -10.39 -23.28
N ASN A 424 -6.14 -10.65 -22.50
CA ASN A 424 -5.36 -9.59 -21.84
C ASN A 424 -3.97 -9.35 -22.43
N GLY A 425 -3.69 -9.83 -23.65
CA GLY A 425 -2.49 -9.42 -24.38
C GLY A 425 -1.14 -9.79 -23.72
N GLY A 426 -1.12 -10.73 -22.77
CA GLY A 426 0.12 -11.36 -22.30
C GLY A 426 1.00 -10.56 -21.34
N VAL A 427 0.53 -9.46 -20.75
CA VAL A 427 1.37 -8.68 -19.81
C VAL A 427 0.83 -8.74 -18.40
N TYR A 428 1.38 -9.63 -17.60
CA TYR A 428 1.05 -9.77 -16.19
C TYR A 428 2.33 -9.72 -15.35
N PRO A 429 2.45 -8.83 -14.35
CA PRO A 429 3.64 -8.73 -13.50
C PRO A 429 3.72 -9.82 -12.41
N GLY A 430 2.76 -10.74 -12.35
CA GLY A 430 2.72 -11.81 -11.34
C GLY A 430 3.23 -13.13 -11.90
N THR A 431 4.23 -13.73 -11.25
CA THR A 431 4.69 -15.08 -11.63
C THR A 431 3.91 -16.15 -10.84
N PRO A 432 3.26 -17.10 -11.51
CA PRO A 432 2.61 -18.23 -10.85
C PRO A 432 3.61 -19.09 -10.08
N ALA A 433 3.30 -19.40 -8.83
CA ALA A 433 4.09 -20.28 -7.97
C ALA A 433 3.53 -21.71 -7.87
N GLY A 434 2.32 -21.94 -8.40
CA GLY A 434 1.58 -23.21 -8.37
C GLY A 434 0.56 -23.30 -7.23
N ASP A 435 0.99 -23.10 -5.98
CA ASP A 435 0.09 -23.17 -4.80
C ASP A 435 0.43 -22.08 -3.76
N GLN A 436 -0.49 -21.77 -2.82
CA GLN A 436 -0.24 -20.77 -1.77
C GLN A 436 1.01 -21.07 -0.92
N GLY A 437 1.35 -22.35 -0.78
CA GLY A 437 2.53 -22.80 -0.05
C GLY A 437 3.82 -22.52 -0.81
N ALA A 438 3.84 -22.68 -2.13
CA ALA A 438 4.94 -22.34 -3.02
C ALA A 438 5.07 -20.82 -3.19
N ARG A 439 3.94 -20.11 -3.24
CA ARG A 439 3.87 -18.64 -3.23
C ARG A 439 4.54 -18.04 -1.99
N ALA A 440 4.30 -18.62 -0.81
CA ALA A 440 5.03 -18.26 0.40
C ALA A 440 6.53 -18.54 0.28
N THR A 441 6.91 -19.74 -0.17
CA THR A 441 8.34 -20.09 -0.35
C THR A 441 9.04 -19.10 -1.29
N ALA A 442 8.43 -18.76 -2.43
CA ALA A 442 8.98 -17.81 -3.39
C ALA A 442 9.21 -16.41 -2.76
N HIS A 443 8.27 -15.93 -1.93
CA HIS A 443 8.49 -14.70 -1.17
C HIS A 443 9.72 -14.79 -0.25
N PHE A 444 9.97 -15.94 0.40
CA PHE A 444 11.15 -16.12 1.26
C PHE A 444 12.46 -16.16 0.49
N ASP A 445 12.46 -16.89 -0.62
CA ASP A 445 13.63 -17.03 -1.48
C ASP A 445 14.00 -15.70 -2.13
N TYR A 446 13.00 -14.86 -2.44
CA TYR A 446 13.21 -13.47 -2.87
C TYR A 446 13.74 -12.59 -1.73
N ARG A 447 13.08 -12.61 -0.56
CA ARG A 447 13.35 -11.65 0.51
C ARG A 447 14.70 -11.86 1.20
N ASN A 448 15.11 -13.10 1.44
CA ASN A 448 16.28 -13.36 2.30
C ASN A 448 17.59 -12.80 1.73
N PRO A 449 17.94 -12.99 0.43
CA PRO A 449 19.12 -12.33 -0.14
C PRO A 449 19.06 -10.80 -0.06
N ILE A 450 17.85 -10.24 -0.23
CA ILE A 450 17.62 -8.79 -0.14
C ILE A 450 17.84 -8.25 1.28
N LEU A 451 17.46 -9.01 2.31
CA LEU A 451 17.75 -8.66 3.71
C LEU A 451 19.25 -8.64 4.00
N GLU A 452 20.07 -9.37 3.26
CA GLU A 452 21.52 -9.39 3.52
C GLU A 452 22.24 -8.25 2.77
N HIS A 453 21.66 -7.75 1.68
CA HIS A 453 22.29 -6.77 0.82
C HIS A 453 22.54 -5.41 1.53
N PRO A 454 23.76 -4.86 1.47
CA PRO A 454 24.11 -3.65 2.21
C PRO A 454 23.43 -2.39 1.69
N LYS A 455 22.97 -2.38 0.43
CA LYS A 455 22.37 -1.22 -0.21
C LYS A 455 20.84 -1.19 -0.22
N VAL A 456 20.18 -2.22 0.28
CA VAL A 456 18.70 -2.29 0.25
C VAL A 456 18.08 -1.83 1.56
N LEU A 457 17.15 -0.89 1.46
CA LEU A 457 16.43 -0.27 2.58
C LEU A 457 15.13 -1.00 2.96
N GLY A 458 14.54 -1.72 2.01
CA GLY A 458 13.24 -2.34 2.21
C GLY A 458 12.68 -3.07 1.00
N LEU A 459 11.53 -3.69 1.23
CA LEU A 459 10.78 -4.51 0.29
C LEU A 459 9.27 -4.25 0.43
N GLY A 460 8.60 -3.94 -0.67
CA GLY A 460 7.15 -3.77 -0.75
C GLY A 460 6.45 -4.92 -1.45
N TRP A 461 5.39 -5.46 -0.84
CA TRP A 461 4.53 -6.51 -1.40
C TRP A 461 3.33 -5.89 -2.15
N HIS A 462 3.10 -6.32 -3.39
CA HIS A 462 1.90 -6.01 -4.16
C HIS A 462 0.96 -7.23 -4.13
N GLN A 463 -0.13 -7.28 -3.38
CA GLN A 463 -0.83 -6.22 -2.64
C GLN A 463 -1.58 -6.79 -1.41
N LEU A 464 -2.35 -5.99 -0.67
CA LEU A 464 -3.09 -6.48 0.51
C LEU A 464 -4.24 -7.42 0.15
N ASP A 465 -5.20 -6.93 -0.63
CA ASP A 465 -6.43 -7.64 -0.98
C ASP A 465 -6.49 -7.81 -2.50
N ASP A 466 -7.01 -8.94 -2.96
CA ASP A 466 -7.42 -9.06 -4.35
C ASP A 466 -8.58 -8.10 -4.65
N PRO A 467 -8.62 -7.45 -5.83
CA PRO A 467 -9.71 -6.57 -6.18
C PRO A 467 -10.94 -7.38 -6.60
N HIS A 468 -12.10 -6.97 -6.08
CA HIS A 468 -13.40 -7.40 -6.56
C HIS A 468 -13.67 -6.76 -7.94
N SER A 469 -13.45 -7.48 -9.05
CA SER A 469 -13.82 -7.02 -10.39
C SER A 469 -14.18 -8.18 -11.32
N ASP A 470 -15.07 -7.95 -12.29
CA ASP A 470 -15.51 -8.95 -13.27
C ASP A 470 -14.44 -9.29 -14.34
N ASN A 471 -13.42 -8.42 -14.51
CA ASN A 471 -12.28 -8.61 -15.41
C ASN A 471 -11.00 -9.07 -14.66
N ALA A 472 -11.21 -9.75 -13.54
CA ALA A 472 -10.25 -10.00 -12.47
C ALA A 472 -8.97 -10.77 -12.82
N CYS A 473 -8.79 -11.23 -14.06
CA CYS A 473 -7.70 -12.14 -14.38
C CYS A 473 -6.30 -11.59 -14.08
N GLY A 474 -6.12 -10.26 -14.09
CA GLY A 474 -4.83 -9.63 -13.86
C GLY A 474 -4.46 -9.30 -12.42
N TYR A 475 -5.40 -9.39 -11.46
CA TYR A 475 -5.13 -8.97 -10.07
C TYR A 475 -5.70 -9.91 -9.01
N THR A 476 -6.36 -11.00 -9.40
CA THR A 476 -6.71 -12.07 -8.47
C THR A 476 -5.48 -12.87 -8.08
N ASN A 477 -5.41 -13.21 -6.79
CA ASN A 477 -4.35 -13.97 -6.15
C ASN A 477 -2.99 -13.25 -6.04
N PHE A 478 -2.98 -11.91 -6.07
CA PHE A 478 -1.85 -11.06 -5.66
C PHE A 478 -1.92 -10.67 -4.18
N GLY A 479 -3.13 -10.68 -3.62
CA GLY A 479 -3.43 -10.31 -2.25
C GLY A 479 -2.82 -11.25 -1.22
N LEU A 480 -2.49 -10.71 -0.06
CA LEU A 480 -2.36 -11.49 1.18
C LEU A 480 -3.73 -12.01 1.66
N ARG A 481 -4.81 -11.40 1.16
CA ARG A 481 -6.20 -11.75 1.41
C ARG A 481 -7.00 -11.75 0.10
N SER A 482 -8.10 -12.50 0.07
CA SER A 482 -9.04 -12.46 -1.05
C SER A 482 -9.82 -11.13 -1.10
N TYR A 483 -10.63 -10.96 -2.14
CA TYR A 483 -11.52 -9.81 -2.30
C TYR A 483 -12.65 -9.73 -1.25
N GLN A 484 -12.84 -10.76 -0.42
CA GLN A 484 -13.69 -10.71 0.77
C GLN A 484 -12.91 -10.35 2.05
N ALA A 485 -11.65 -9.94 1.90
CA ALA A 485 -10.70 -9.72 2.97
C ALA A 485 -10.43 -10.97 3.83
N GLU A 486 -10.54 -12.17 3.25
CA GLU A 486 -10.20 -13.43 3.93
C GLU A 486 -8.73 -13.80 3.71
N PRO A 487 -7.92 -14.01 4.76
CA PRO A 487 -6.51 -14.31 4.61
C PRO A 487 -6.23 -15.61 3.84
N TYR A 488 -5.18 -15.60 3.02
CA TYR A 488 -4.62 -16.82 2.46
C TYR A 488 -3.80 -17.56 3.52
N GLU A 489 -4.48 -18.30 4.38
CA GLU A 489 -3.93 -18.94 5.59
C GLU A 489 -2.61 -19.70 5.38
N VAL A 490 -2.48 -20.48 4.30
CA VAL A 490 -1.25 -21.23 4.02
C VAL A 490 -0.07 -20.29 3.72
N MET A 491 -0.32 -19.23 2.96
CA MET A 491 0.70 -18.21 2.67
C MET A 491 1.14 -17.53 3.96
N ILE A 492 0.17 -17.12 4.78
CA ILE A 492 0.41 -16.42 6.04
C ILE A 492 1.09 -17.29 7.09
N GLN A 493 0.68 -18.55 7.25
CA GLN A 493 1.25 -19.46 8.24
C GLN A 493 2.69 -19.80 7.91
N LYS A 494 2.98 -20.21 6.67
CA LYS A 494 4.36 -20.39 6.21
C LYS A 494 5.16 -19.09 6.31
N GLY A 495 4.48 -17.96 6.10
CA GLY A 495 4.97 -16.65 6.44
C GLY A 495 5.48 -16.58 7.86
N VAL A 496 4.58 -16.51 8.83
CA VAL A 496 4.92 -16.37 10.24
C VAL A 496 5.95 -17.40 10.73
N GLU A 497 5.93 -18.65 10.24
CA GLU A 497 6.89 -19.71 10.60
C GLU A 497 8.32 -19.44 10.11
N THR A 498 8.48 -18.84 8.93
CA THR A 498 9.78 -18.54 8.31
C THR A 498 10.24 -17.10 8.56
N TRP A 499 9.36 -16.26 9.12
CA TRP A 499 9.66 -14.94 9.67
C TRP A 499 10.40 -15.06 11.02
N LYS A 500 11.56 -15.74 11.04
CA LYS A 500 12.64 -15.33 11.96
C LYS A 500 12.71 -13.81 11.90
N SER A 501 12.86 -13.12 13.02
CA SER A 501 12.74 -11.67 13.01
C SER A 501 13.70 -11.15 11.94
N TYR A 502 13.17 -10.55 10.88
CA TYR A 502 14.01 -10.11 9.75
C TYR A 502 15.11 -9.17 10.24
N ASN A 503 14.91 -8.55 11.41
CA ASN A 503 15.91 -7.79 12.13
C ASN A 503 17.11 -8.63 12.60
N GLU A 504 16.92 -9.83 13.15
CA GLU A 504 18.05 -10.72 13.49
C GLU A 504 18.84 -11.11 12.24
N LEU A 505 18.16 -11.41 11.12
CA LEU A 505 18.80 -11.69 9.84
C LEU A 505 19.50 -10.46 9.24
N ARG A 506 18.82 -9.31 9.20
CA ARG A 506 19.32 -8.05 8.61
C ARG A 506 20.51 -7.49 9.37
N TRP A 507 20.54 -7.66 10.69
CA TRP A 507 21.55 -7.07 11.56
C TRP A 507 22.58 -8.06 12.09
N ASP A 508 22.61 -9.29 11.54
CA ASP A 508 23.59 -10.33 11.85
C ASP A 508 23.68 -10.67 13.35
N ILE A 509 22.53 -10.67 14.03
CA ILE A 509 22.44 -11.00 15.46
C ILE A 509 22.08 -12.47 15.57
N GLU A 510 22.88 -13.26 16.29
CA GLU A 510 22.55 -14.68 16.52
C GLU A 510 21.10 -14.77 17.03
N PRO A 511 20.21 -15.53 16.36
CA PRO A 511 18.81 -15.55 16.72
C PRO A 511 18.66 -16.00 18.17
N THR A 512 17.97 -15.21 18.98
CA THR A 512 17.67 -15.65 20.34
C THR A 512 16.69 -16.82 20.21
N PRO A 513 16.98 -18.03 20.72
CA PRO A 513 16.07 -19.16 20.55
C PRO A 513 14.69 -18.81 21.12
N LEU A 514 13.70 -18.69 20.24
CA LEU A 514 12.31 -18.54 20.63
C LEU A 514 11.90 -19.82 21.37
N VAL A 515 11.76 -19.72 22.68
CA VAL A 515 11.09 -20.75 23.46
C VAL A 515 9.65 -20.78 22.97
N SER A 516 9.30 -21.80 22.19
CA SER A 516 7.93 -22.07 21.78
C SER A 516 7.07 -22.21 23.03
N ARG A 517 6.38 -21.14 23.44
CA ARG A 517 5.29 -21.26 24.40
C ARG A 517 4.13 -21.87 23.64
N GLY A 518 4.06 -23.20 23.67
CA GLY A 518 2.85 -23.92 23.27
C GLY A 518 1.65 -23.30 23.97
N PHE A 519 0.58 -23.09 23.20
CA PHE A 519 -0.74 -22.72 23.70
C PHE A 519 -1.24 -23.82 24.65
N ASN A 520 -0.86 -23.71 25.92
CA ASN A 520 -1.53 -24.38 27.02
C ASN A 520 -2.11 -23.27 27.90
N SER A 521 -3.41 -23.05 27.77
CA SER A 521 -4.21 -22.25 28.70
C SER A 521 -3.96 -22.72 30.14
N PRO A 522 -3.46 -21.87 31.05
CA PRO A 522 -3.40 -22.22 32.46
C PRO A 522 -4.77 -21.95 33.08
N VAL A 523 -5.50 -23.02 33.38
CA VAL A 523 -6.52 -23.00 34.41
C VAL A 523 -5.80 -22.78 35.74
N ASN A 524 -5.92 -21.59 36.32
CA ASN A 524 -5.49 -21.33 37.68
C ASN A 524 -6.50 -21.97 38.65
N PRO A 525 -6.01 -22.70 39.67
CA PRO A 525 -6.53 -22.48 41.00
C PRO A 525 -5.41 -22.15 41.99
N VAL A 526 -5.60 -20.97 42.57
CA VAL A 526 -5.17 -20.47 43.88
C VAL A 526 -4.73 -21.55 44.89
N SER A 527 -3.49 -21.45 45.40
CA SER A 527 -3.15 -21.22 46.82
C SER A 527 -1.83 -21.87 47.26
N GLY A 528 -0.99 -21.07 47.94
CA GLY A 528 -0.35 -21.45 49.20
C GLY A 528 0.82 -22.42 49.21
N GLY A 529 1.97 -21.93 49.70
CA GLY A 529 2.79 -22.71 50.64
C GLY A 529 4.08 -23.32 50.11
N VAL A 530 5.20 -22.63 50.39
CA VAL A 530 6.46 -23.13 50.97
C VAL A 530 6.83 -24.61 50.68
N GLN A 531 7.87 -24.83 49.87
CA GLN A 531 8.66 -26.07 49.91
C GLN A 531 9.90 -25.90 50.80
N GLY A 532 9.89 -26.60 51.94
CA GLY A 532 11.08 -27.19 52.52
C GLY A 532 11.09 -28.67 52.14
N GLY A 533 12.18 -29.14 51.50
CA GLY A 533 12.30 -30.51 51.04
C GLY A 533 12.54 -31.50 52.17
N PHE A 534 12.02 -32.71 52.02
CA PHE A 534 12.66 -33.97 52.45
C PHE A 534 11.93 -35.14 51.77
N ARG A 535 12.67 -35.93 50.98
CA ARG A 535 12.38 -37.32 50.57
C ARG A 535 12.95 -38.26 51.66
N PRO A 536 12.80 -39.61 51.61
CA PRO A 536 12.05 -40.49 50.70
C PRO A 536 11.24 -41.60 51.46
N THR A 537 10.49 -42.47 50.75
CA THR A 537 10.77 -43.93 50.62
C THR A 537 9.56 -44.76 50.14
N THR A 538 9.81 -45.51 49.05
CA THR A 538 9.46 -46.92 48.75
C THR A 538 8.02 -47.47 48.80
N ASN A 539 7.69 -48.13 47.68
CA ASN A 539 7.12 -49.49 47.52
C ASN A 539 5.63 -49.72 47.22
N THR A 540 5.46 -50.48 46.12
CA THR A 540 4.52 -51.60 45.85
C THR A 540 3.06 -51.34 45.45
N THR A 541 2.81 -51.62 44.16
CA THR A 541 1.74 -52.47 43.56
C THR A 541 0.52 -52.85 44.41
N SER A 542 -0.68 -52.58 43.90
CA SER A 542 -1.67 -53.56 43.39
C SER A 542 -3.02 -52.87 43.12
N GLY A 543 -3.78 -53.35 42.13
CA GLY A 543 -4.95 -52.67 41.58
C GLY A 543 -6.26 -52.90 42.33
N LEU A 544 -7.34 -52.25 41.87
CA LEU A 544 -8.60 -52.90 41.48
C LEU A 544 -9.60 -51.89 40.89
N LYS A 545 -10.47 -52.47 40.05
CA LYS A 545 -11.53 -51.93 39.18
C LYS A 545 -12.54 -50.99 39.86
N LEU A 546 -13.06 -50.04 39.07
CA LEU A 546 -14.34 -49.36 39.30
C LEU A 546 -15.42 -49.92 38.36
N PRO A 547 -16.70 -50.01 38.79
CA PRO A 547 -17.81 -50.49 37.97
C PRO A 547 -18.47 -49.39 37.12
N ASN A 548 -19.06 -49.82 36.01
CA ASN A 548 -19.92 -49.06 35.11
C ASN A 548 -21.15 -48.47 35.84
N ALA A 549 -21.47 -47.21 35.55
CA ALA A 549 -22.82 -46.66 35.62
C ALA A 549 -23.04 -45.71 34.44
N THR A 550 -23.88 -46.17 33.53
CA THR A 550 -24.44 -45.49 32.35
C THR A 550 -25.43 -44.41 32.75
N GLY A 551 -25.32 -43.22 32.16
CA GLY A 551 -26.32 -42.16 32.23
C GLY A 551 -25.98 -40.98 31.33
N THR A 552 -26.50 -41.00 30.09
CA THR A 552 -26.43 -39.90 29.13
C THR A 552 -27.52 -38.87 29.45
N ALA A 553 -27.16 -37.62 29.73
CA ALA A 553 -28.10 -36.50 29.73
C ALA A 553 -28.17 -35.91 28.32
N VAL A 554 -29.34 -35.96 27.70
CA VAL A 554 -29.64 -35.33 26.40
C VAL A 554 -30.11 -33.90 26.67
N ILE A 555 -29.46 -32.91 26.06
CA ILE A 555 -29.93 -31.54 26.00
C ILE A 555 -30.82 -31.44 24.74
N GLU A 556 -32.12 -31.22 24.92
CA GLU A 556 -33.04 -30.98 23.80
C GLU A 556 -32.92 -29.54 23.31
N ILE A 557 -32.70 -29.38 22.00
CA ILE A 557 -32.66 -28.09 21.30
C ILE A 557 -34.11 -27.70 20.93
N PRO A 558 -34.55 -26.44 21.17
CA PRO A 558 -35.90 -26.00 20.85
C PRO A 558 -36.23 -26.20 19.37
N THR A 559 -37.44 -26.63 19.10
CA THR A 559 -37.92 -26.83 17.73
C THR A 559 -38.17 -25.49 17.05
N ARG A 560 -38.02 -25.45 15.72
CA ARG A 560 -38.22 -24.25 14.87
C ARG A 560 -39.54 -23.48 15.16
N PRO A 561 -40.69 -24.12 15.48
CA PRO A 561 -41.90 -23.41 15.87
C PRO A 561 -41.77 -22.63 17.19
N GLN A 562 -40.98 -23.11 18.15
CA GLN A 562 -40.76 -22.44 19.44
C GLN A 562 -39.87 -21.19 19.27
N LEU A 563 -38.88 -21.26 18.36
CA LEU A 563 -38.07 -20.10 17.99
C LEU A 563 -38.88 -19.04 17.23
N GLN A 564 -39.81 -19.46 16.36
CA GLN A 564 -40.69 -18.52 15.64
C GLN A 564 -41.68 -17.79 16.56
N ALA A 565 -42.23 -18.46 17.58
CA ALA A 565 -43.07 -17.81 18.58
C ALA A 565 -42.30 -16.78 19.42
N PHE A 566 -41.00 -17.04 19.68
CA PHE A 566 -40.13 -16.12 20.39
C PHE A 566 -39.84 -14.85 19.57
N PHE A 567 -39.52 -14.99 18.27
CA PHE A 567 -39.26 -13.82 17.42
C PHE A 567 -40.53 -13.01 17.08
N ALA A 568 -41.70 -13.65 16.98
CA ALA A 568 -42.97 -12.94 16.79
C ALA A 568 -43.35 -12.06 18.00
N ALA A 569 -42.93 -12.44 19.23
CA ALA A 569 -43.16 -11.65 20.42
C ALA A 569 -42.21 -10.45 20.58
N VAL A 570 -41.08 -10.44 19.86
CA VAL A 570 -40.07 -9.38 19.92
C VAL A 570 -40.26 -8.36 18.78
N GLY A 571 -40.91 -8.75 17.67
CA GLY A 571 -41.13 -7.89 16.51
C GLY A 571 -42.32 -6.91 16.57
N GLU A 572 -43.10 -6.88 17.66
CA GLU A 572 -44.22 -5.94 17.85
C GLU A 572 -43.92 -4.83 18.89
N PHE A 573 -42.65 -4.53 19.17
CA PHE A 573 -42.25 -3.40 20.03
C PHE A 573 -41.47 -2.32 19.29
#